data_AF-A0A090RWH6-F1
#
_entry.id   AF-A0A090RWH6-F1
#
_cell.length_a   1.000
_cell.length_b   1.000
_cell.length_c   1.000
_cell.angle_alpha   90.00
_cell.angle_beta   90.00
_cell.angle_gamma   90.00
#
_symmetry.space_group_name_H-M   'P 1'
#
loop_
_entity.id
_entity.type
_entity.pdbx_description
1 polymer ?
#
loop_
_entity_poly.entity_id
_entity_poly.type
_entity_poly.pdbx_seq_one_letter_code
_entity_poly.pdbx_strand_id
1 'polypeptide(L)'
;MDILLSLVALLGAIGISFYQRASLAKSLLFITAAMVLGTLLDVFGAIMWALYVATIAMLCVPAIRQSLVSAKALSLFRKVLPAMSQTEKEALDAGTVWWEAELFKGKPDWQKLQNITPSKLTEEEQAFLDGPVNEVCAMVNDFQITHELADLPPEIWQYLKDNKFFAMIIKKQYGGLEFSAYAQSCVLQKLCAVSTVLSSTVGVPNSLGPGELLQHYGTEEQKDYYLPRLAVGKEIPCFALTSPEAGSDAGSIPDFGIVCKGQ
;
A
#
# COMPACT_ATOMS: atom_id res chain seq x y z
N MET A 1 -28.89 -50.11 8.89
CA MET A 1 -29.04 -49.07 7.86
C MET A 1 -27.65 -48.55 7.52
N ASP A 2 -27.30 -48.50 6.24
CA ASP A 2 -25.91 -48.42 5.77
C ASP A 2 -25.18 -47.16 6.24
N ILE A 3 -24.03 -47.34 6.87
CA ILE A 3 -23.05 -46.29 7.26
C ILE A 3 -22.77 -45.33 6.09
N LEU A 4 -22.85 -45.85 4.85
CA LEU A 4 -22.70 -45.09 3.63
C LEU A 4 -23.75 -43.98 3.48
N LEU A 5 -25.02 -44.26 3.79
CA LEU A 5 -26.12 -43.29 3.68
C LEU A 5 -25.92 -42.13 4.67
N SER A 6 -25.51 -42.46 5.89
CA SER A 6 -25.17 -41.50 6.94
C SER A 6 -23.99 -40.60 6.54
N LEU A 7 -22.95 -41.18 5.93
CA LEU A 7 -21.79 -40.43 5.46
C LEU A 7 -22.14 -39.47 4.31
N VAL A 8 -22.94 -39.91 3.35
CA VAL A 8 -23.39 -39.06 2.23
C VAL A 8 -24.26 -37.90 2.73
N ALA A 9 -25.18 -38.16 3.67
CA ALA A 9 -26.02 -37.12 4.26
C ALA A 9 -25.19 -36.06 5.01
N LEU A 10 -24.19 -36.50 5.79
CA LEU A 10 -23.31 -35.59 6.53
C LEU A 10 -22.41 -34.78 5.59
N LEU A 11 -21.81 -35.41 4.58
CA LEU A 11 -21.00 -34.73 3.57
C LEU A 11 -21.83 -33.75 2.75
N GLY A 12 -23.09 -34.08 2.44
CA GLY A 12 -24.03 -33.17 1.79
C GLY A 12 -24.31 -31.92 2.63
N ALA A 13 -24.59 -32.09 3.94
CA ALA A 13 -24.82 -30.97 4.84
C ALA A 13 -23.58 -30.05 4.99
N ILE A 14 -22.40 -30.66 5.08
CA ILE A 14 -21.12 -29.94 5.08
C ILE A 14 -20.91 -29.21 3.74
N GLY A 15 -21.16 -29.86 2.61
CA GLY A 15 -21.04 -29.29 1.26
C GLY A 15 -21.96 -28.09 1.05
N ILE A 16 -23.21 -28.17 1.50
CA ILE A 16 -24.17 -27.04 1.46
C ILE A 16 -23.66 -25.87 2.31
N SER A 17 -23.14 -26.16 3.51
CA SER A 17 -22.58 -25.13 4.41
C SER A 17 -21.39 -24.40 3.77
N PHE A 18 -20.51 -25.14 3.07
CA PHE A 18 -19.41 -24.54 2.33
C PHE A 18 -19.88 -23.76 1.10
N TYR A 19 -20.85 -24.28 0.34
CA TYR A 19 -21.38 -23.61 -0.85
C TYR A 19 -22.01 -22.25 -0.49
N GLN A 20 -22.73 -22.17 0.62
CA GLN A 20 -23.34 -20.94 1.11
C GLN A 20 -22.36 -19.99 1.83
N ARG A 21 -21.07 -20.36 1.94
CA ARG A 21 -20.04 -19.59 2.68
C ARG A 21 -20.50 -19.20 4.09
N ALA A 22 -21.22 -20.10 4.76
CA ALA A 22 -21.79 -19.82 6.07
C ALA A 22 -20.68 -19.70 7.13
N SER A 23 -20.87 -18.78 8.09
CA SER A 23 -19.95 -18.64 9.22
C SER A 23 -19.92 -19.92 10.06
N LEU A 24 -18.81 -20.16 10.77
CA LEU A 24 -18.64 -21.37 11.59
C LEU A 24 -19.84 -21.66 12.50
N ALA A 25 -20.39 -20.62 13.14
CA ALA A 25 -21.57 -20.75 14.01
C ALA A 25 -22.83 -21.20 13.25
N LYS A 26 -23.10 -20.63 12.06
CA LYS A 26 -24.27 -21.00 11.23
C LYS A 26 -24.13 -22.42 10.68
N SER A 27 -22.92 -22.78 10.22
CA SER A 27 -22.60 -24.13 9.73
C SER A 27 -22.74 -25.17 10.84
N LEU A 28 -22.28 -24.87 12.06
CA LEU A 28 -22.45 -25.76 13.21
C LEU A 28 -23.93 -25.97 13.54
N LEU A 29 -24.72 -24.90 13.60
CA LEU A 29 -26.15 -24.99 13.89
C LEU A 29 -26.89 -25.82 12.83
N PHE A 30 -26.59 -25.60 11.55
CA PHE A 30 -27.17 -26.36 10.44
C PHE A 30 -26.79 -27.85 10.49
N ILE A 31 -25.51 -28.16 10.72
CA ILE A 31 -25.03 -29.55 10.79
C ILE A 31 -25.57 -30.24 12.07
N THR A 32 -25.65 -29.53 13.20
CA THR A 32 -26.28 -30.08 14.44
C THR A 32 -27.74 -30.39 14.18
N ALA A 33 -28.49 -29.49 13.53
CA ALA A 33 -29.88 -29.72 13.17
C ALA A 33 -30.03 -30.93 12.25
N ALA A 34 -29.17 -31.07 11.23
CA ALA A 34 -29.15 -32.24 10.36
C ALA A 34 -28.82 -33.54 11.11
N MET A 35 -27.89 -33.50 12.08
CA MET A 35 -27.56 -34.65 12.94
C MET A 35 -28.74 -35.09 13.81
N VAL A 36 -29.46 -34.14 14.43
CA VAL A 36 -30.66 -34.43 15.24
C VAL A 36 -31.77 -35.04 14.37
N LEU A 37 -32.03 -34.44 13.20
CA LEU A 37 -33.09 -34.86 12.30
C LEU A 37 -32.81 -36.25 11.72
N GLY A 38 -31.56 -36.56 11.37
CA GLY A 38 -31.20 -37.89 10.94
C GLY A 38 -31.17 -38.92 12.08
N THR A 39 -30.96 -38.54 13.35
CA THR A 39 -31.16 -39.47 14.48
C THR A 39 -32.65 -39.80 14.67
N LEU A 40 -33.56 -38.84 14.47
CA LEU A 40 -35.01 -39.09 14.50
C LEU A 40 -35.49 -40.02 13.37
N LEU A 41 -34.78 -40.00 12.24
CA LEU A 41 -35.02 -40.89 11.09
C LEU A 41 -34.21 -42.20 11.17
N ASP A 42 -33.57 -42.47 12.31
CA ASP A 42 -32.72 -43.65 12.58
C ASP A 42 -31.48 -43.79 11.66
N VAL A 43 -31.11 -42.70 10.99
CA VAL A 43 -29.96 -42.58 10.06
C VAL A 43 -28.63 -42.38 10.81
N PHE A 44 -28.65 -41.75 11.98
CA PHE A 44 -27.42 -41.43 12.75
C PHE A 44 -27.41 -42.07 14.13
N GLY A 45 -26.49 -43.02 14.31
CA GLY A 45 -26.23 -43.69 15.60
C GLY A 45 -25.19 -42.98 16.49
N ALA A 46 -24.97 -43.54 17.68
CA ALA A 46 -24.10 -42.96 18.72
C ALA A 46 -22.65 -42.73 18.28
N ILE A 47 -22.11 -43.57 17.39
CA ILE A 47 -20.74 -43.43 16.85
C ILE A 47 -20.60 -42.14 16.03
N MET A 48 -21.62 -41.79 15.24
CA MET A 48 -21.60 -40.56 14.42
C MET A 48 -21.66 -39.31 15.29
N TRP A 49 -22.43 -39.36 16.39
CA TRP A 49 -22.44 -38.29 17.38
C TRP A 49 -21.09 -38.12 18.09
N ALA A 50 -20.42 -39.23 18.44
CA ALA A 50 -19.09 -39.18 19.04
C ALA A 50 -18.06 -38.53 18.09
N LEU A 51 -18.07 -38.90 16.80
CA LEU A 51 -17.19 -38.30 15.78
C LEU A 51 -17.50 -36.82 15.54
N TYR A 52 -18.79 -36.46 15.51
CA TYR A 52 -19.24 -35.08 15.36
C TYR A 52 -18.76 -34.21 16.52
N VAL A 53 -18.99 -34.64 17.76
CA VAL A 53 -18.55 -33.92 18.97
C VAL A 53 -17.02 -33.79 19.01
N ALA A 54 -16.28 -34.84 18.67
CA ALA A 54 -14.82 -34.79 18.60
C ALA A 54 -14.32 -33.76 17.57
N THR A 55 -14.98 -33.69 16.41
CA THR A 55 -14.64 -32.73 15.35
C THR A 55 -15.00 -31.30 15.73
N ILE A 56 -16.15 -31.07 16.37
CA ILE A 56 -16.51 -29.77 16.93
C ILE A 56 -15.49 -29.34 17.98
N ALA A 57 -15.14 -30.21 18.91
CA ALA A 57 -14.15 -29.90 19.95
C ALA A 57 -12.80 -29.52 19.33
N MET A 58 -12.37 -30.22 18.28
CA MET A 58 -11.14 -29.90 17.55
C MET A 58 -11.21 -28.55 16.83
N LEU A 59 -12.34 -28.18 16.23
CA LEU A 59 -12.47 -26.96 15.41
C LEU A 59 -12.90 -25.71 16.20
N CYS A 60 -13.67 -25.87 17.27
CA CYS A 60 -14.26 -24.78 18.03
C CYS A 60 -13.38 -24.34 19.20
N VAL A 61 -12.53 -25.22 19.74
CA VAL A 61 -11.59 -24.87 20.81
C VAL A 61 -10.34 -24.26 20.17
N PRO A 62 -10.07 -22.95 20.33
CA PRO A 62 -9.01 -22.27 19.60
C PRO A 62 -7.62 -22.88 19.85
N ALA A 63 -7.31 -23.28 21.09
CA ALA A 63 -6.03 -23.87 21.44
C ALA A 63 -5.77 -25.22 20.73
N ILE A 64 -6.81 -26.06 20.62
CA ILE A 64 -6.73 -27.37 19.95
C ILE A 64 -6.66 -27.16 18.43
N ARG A 65 -7.52 -26.30 17.87
CA ARG A 65 -7.50 -25.97 16.44
C ARG A 65 -6.15 -25.41 16.02
N GLN A 66 -5.59 -24.47 16.80
CA GLN A 66 -4.33 -23.82 16.47
C GLN A 66 -3.16 -24.80 16.45
N SER A 67 -3.08 -25.69 17.46
CA SER A 67 -1.99 -26.67 17.57
C SER A 67 -2.09 -27.82 16.57
N LEU A 68 -3.28 -28.38 16.36
CA LEU A 68 -3.46 -29.59 15.54
C LEU A 68 -3.74 -29.30 14.06
N VAL A 69 -4.42 -28.19 13.74
CA VAL A 69 -4.90 -27.88 12.39
C VAL A 69 -4.19 -26.65 11.82
N SER A 70 -4.37 -25.48 12.43
CA SER A 70 -3.92 -24.21 11.83
C SER A 70 -2.40 -24.11 11.71
N ALA A 71 -1.63 -24.51 12.74
CA ALA A 71 -0.18 -24.43 12.70
C ALA A 71 0.43 -25.36 11.64
N LYS A 72 -0.12 -26.57 11.48
CA LYS A 72 0.32 -27.53 10.46
C LYS A 72 -0.08 -27.09 9.04
N ALA A 73 -1.29 -26.55 8.88
CA ALA A 73 -1.72 -25.98 7.61
C ALA A 73 -0.84 -24.79 7.21
N LEU A 74 -0.51 -23.91 8.16
CA LEU A 74 0.38 -22.77 7.93
C LEU A 74 1.80 -23.21 7.55
N SER A 75 2.35 -24.25 8.20
CA SER A 75 3.69 -24.74 7.88
C SER A 75 3.76 -25.36 6.48
N LEU A 76 2.69 -26.01 6.02
CA LEU A 76 2.55 -26.48 4.64
C LEU A 76 2.44 -25.30 3.68
N PHE A 77 1.59 -24.32 3.99
CA PHE A 77 1.36 -23.15 3.13
C PHE A 77 2.63 -22.31 2.94
N ARG A 78 3.45 -22.17 3.99
CA ARG A 78 4.75 -21.50 3.93
C ARG A 78 5.73 -22.12 2.94
N LYS A 79 5.59 -23.41 2.59
CA LYS A 79 6.43 -24.07 1.58
C LYS A 79 6.03 -23.75 0.15
N VAL A 80 4.79 -23.30 -0.06
CA VAL A 80 4.21 -23.00 -1.39
C VAL A 80 4.23 -21.49 -1.67
N LEU A 81 4.33 -20.66 -0.62
CA LEU A 81 4.52 -19.23 -0.79
C LEU A 81 5.89 -18.95 -1.43
N PRO A 82 5.94 -18.12 -2.49
CA PRO A 82 7.21 -17.72 -3.09
C PRO A 82 8.10 -17.05 -2.03
N ALA A 83 9.40 -17.34 -2.08
CA ALA A 83 10.37 -16.66 -1.24
C ALA A 83 10.45 -15.21 -1.70
N MET A 84 10.19 -14.29 -0.78
CA MET A 84 10.37 -12.85 -0.99
C MET A 84 11.84 -12.56 -1.28
N SER A 85 12.13 -11.74 -2.29
CA SER A 85 13.49 -11.33 -2.58
C SER A 85 14.05 -10.50 -1.42
N GLN A 86 15.39 -10.44 -1.30
CA GLN A 86 16.01 -9.63 -0.26
C GLN A 86 15.60 -8.15 -0.37
N THR A 87 15.49 -7.64 -1.60
CA THR A 87 15.07 -6.27 -1.90
C THR A 87 13.59 -6.03 -1.56
N GLU A 88 12.69 -6.96 -1.89
CA GLU A 88 11.28 -6.87 -1.50
C GLU A 88 11.11 -6.84 0.02
N LYS A 89 11.93 -7.62 0.73
CA LYS A 89 11.94 -7.65 2.19
C LYS A 89 12.44 -6.35 2.77
N GLU A 90 13.55 -5.81 2.26
CA GLU A 90 14.08 -4.51 2.69
C GLU A 90 13.10 -3.37 2.42
N ALA A 91 12.39 -3.39 1.29
CA ALA A 91 11.35 -2.41 1.00
C ALA A 91 10.17 -2.49 1.99
N LEU A 92 9.76 -3.70 2.38
CA LEU A 92 8.72 -3.90 3.39
C LEU A 92 9.18 -3.51 4.80
N ASP A 93 10.43 -3.81 5.15
CA ASP A 93 11.02 -3.49 6.45
C ASP A 93 11.31 -1.98 6.60
N ALA A 94 11.60 -1.28 5.49
CA ALA A 94 11.77 0.17 5.47
C ALA A 94 10.44 0.93 5.54
N GLY A 95 9.32 0.27 5.23
CA GLY A 95 7.98 0.85 5.29
C GLY A 95 7.48 1.04 6.72
N THR A 96 6.50 1.94 6.88
CA THR A 96 5.72 2.00 8.12
C THR A 96 4.44 1.18 7.95
N VAL A 97 4.11 0.37 8.96
CA VAL A 97 2.84 -0.36 8.99
C VAL A 97 1.77 0.52 9.65
N TRP A 98 0.70 0.80 8.93
CA TRP A 98 -0.43 1.60 9.41
C TRP A 98 -1.54 0.67 9.93
N TRP A 99 -2.78 1.15 9.95
CA TRP A 99 -3.92 0.41 10.51
C TRP A 99 -4.18 -0.93 9.78
N GLU A 100 -3.88 -1.01 8.49
CA GLU A 100 -4.04 -2.21 7.67
C GLU A 100 -3.26 -3.43 8.22
N ALA A 101 -2.16 -3.22 8.94
CA ALA A 101 -1.46 -4.34 9.59
C ALA A 101 -2.33 -5.09 10.61
N GLU A 102 -3.30 -4.41 11.23
CA GLU A 102 -4.23 -5.05 12.16
C GLU A 102 -5.30 -5.88 11.45
N LEU A 103 -5.67 -5.47 10.23
CA LEU A 103 -6.52 -6.26 9.34
C LEU A 103 -5.84 -7.60 9.01
N PHE A 104 -4.55 -7.56 8.63
CA PHE A 104 -3.78 -8.78 8.33
C PHE A 104 -3.50 -9.64 9.57
N LYS A 105 -3.49 -9.06 10.77
CA LYS A 105 -3.43 -9.81 12.05
C LYS A 105 -4.76 -10.50 12.42
N GLY A 106 -5.85 -10.23 11.68
CA GLY A 106 -7.17 -10.81 11.90
C GLY A 106 -7.88 -10.33 13.16
N LYS A 107 -7.42 -9.22 13.75
CA LYS A 107 -8.03 -8.56 14.92
C LYS A 107 -7.92 -7.03 14.77
N PRO A 108 -8.62 -6.42 13.79
CA PRO A 108 -8.57 -4.98 13.57
C PRO A 108 -9.22 -4.21 14.73
N ASP A 109 -8.53 -3.18 15.24
CA ASP A 109 -9.13 -2.17 16.12
C ASP A 109 -9.82 -1.09 15.29
N TRP A 110 -11.14 -1.20 15.14
CA TRP A 110 -11.93 -0.25 14.37
C TRP A 110 -11.97 1.15 15.00
N GLN A 111 -11.80 1.26 16.32
CA GLN A 111 -11.80 2.55 16.99
C GLN A 111 -10.55 3.35 16.62
N LYS A 112 -9.41 2.68 16.48
CA LYS A 112 -8.18 3.30 15.97
C LYS A 112 -8.37 3.89 14.57
N LEU A 113 -9.04 3.18 13.66
CA LEU A 113 -9.35 3.68 12.31
C LEU A 113 -10.27 4.90 12.36
N GLN A 114 -11.34 4.82 13.17
CA GLN A 114 -12.32 5.91 13.30
C GLN A 114 -11.74 7.17 13.94
N ASN A 115 -10.71 7.02 14.78
CA ASN A 115 -10.04 8.14 15.45
C ASN A 115 -8.95 8.82 14.59
N ILE A 116 -8.67 8.33 13.37
CA ILE A 116 -7.71 8.99 12.48
C ILE A 116 -8.28 10.37 12.11
N THR A 117 -7.57 11.42 12.49
CA THR A 117 -7.99 12.79 12.22
C THR A 117 -7.75 13.12 10.75
N PRO A 118 -8.73 13.68 10.02
CA PRO A 118 -8.50 14.14 8.66
C PRO A 118 -7.42 15.22 8.62
N SER A 119 -6.47 15.06 7.71
CA SER A 119 -5.49 16.11 7.40
C SER A 119 -6.20 17.37 6.91
N LYS A 120 -5.66 18.54 7.27
CA LYS A 120 -6.18 19.84 6.86
C LYS A 120 -5.05 20.67 6.28
N LEU A 121 -5.38 21.45 5.26
CA LEU A 121 -4.46 22.43 4.71
C LEU A 121 -4.36 23.62 5.65
N THR A 122 -3.15 24.16 5.80
CA THR A 122 -2.91 25.48 6.36
C THR A 122 -3.43 26.57 5.41
N GLU A 123 -3.56 27.80 5.90
CA GLU A 123 -4.01 28.92 5.07
C GLU A 123 -3.05 29.18 3.88
N GLU A 124 -1.74 29.01 4.10
CA GLU A 124 -0.71 29.19 3.06
C GLU A 124 -0.81 28.10 1.98
N GLU A 125 -0.98 26.83 2.38
CA GLU A 125 -1.15 25.71 1.45
C GLU A 125 -2.46 25.83 0.65
N GLN A 126 -3.55 26.26 1.31
CA GLN A 126 -4.83 26.51 0.65
C GLN A 126 -4.71 27.67 -0.36
N ALA A 127 -4.06 28.76 0.03
CA ALA A 127 -3.81 29.89 -0.88
C ALA A 127 -2.96 29.48 -2.10
N PHE A 128 -1.97 28.61 -1.91
CA PHE A 128 -1.20 28.05 -3.03
C PHE A 128 -2.07 27.23 -3.99
N LEU A 129 -2.97 26.39 -3.44
CA LEU A 129 -3.88 25.57 -4.22
C LEU A 129 -4.92 26.40 -4.99
N ASP A 130 -5.39 27.50 -4.41
CA ASP A 130 -6.44 28.35 -4.98
C ASP A 130 -5.90 29.43 -5.91
N GLY A 131 -4.63 29.82 -5.76
CA GLY A 131 -3.95 30.77 -6.65
C GLY A 131 -3.03 30.04 -7.62
N PRO A 132 -1.73 29.89 -7.30
CA PRO A 132 -0.72 29.36 -8.20
C PRO A 132 -1.11 28.10 -8.98
N VAL A 133 -1.73 27.11 -8.30
CA VAL A 133 -2.13 25.84 -8.93
C VAL A 133 -3.28 26.03 -9.92
N ASN A 134 -4.28 26.86 -9.61
CA ASN A 134 -5.36 27.16 -10.55
C ASN A 134 -4.84 27.84 -11.82
N GLU A 135 -3.92 28.79 -11.66
CA GLU A 135 -3.35 29.54 -12.77
C GLU A 135 -2.57 28.63 -13.72
N VAL A 136 -1.66 27.77 -13.21
CA VAL A 136 -0.92 26.86 -14.09
C VAL A 136 -1.84 25.84 -14.75
N CYS A 137 -2.88 25.36 -14.07
CA CYS A 137 -3.90 24.51 -14.67
C CYS A 137 -4.63 25.20 -15.84
N ALA A 138 -4.86 26.52 -15.76
CA ALA A 138 -5.49 27.29 -16.83
C ALA A 138 -4.53 27.58 -18.00
N MET A 139 -3.22 27.64 -17.75
CA MET A 139 -2.20 27.83 -18.79
C MET A 139 -1.97 26.58 -19.65
N VAL A 140 -2.35 25.41 -19.16
CA VAL A 140 -1.95 24.11 -19.72
C VAL A 140 -2.89 23.66 -20.84
N ASN A 141 -2.29 23.28 -21.97
CA ASN A 141 -2.93 22.52 -23.03
C ASN A 141 -2.29 21.12 -23.13
N ASP A 142 -2.99 20.11 -22.61
CA ASP A 142 -2.46 18.74 -22.53
C ASP A 142 -2.15 18.13 -23.90
N PHE A 143 -2.98 18.42 -24.93
CA PHE A 143 -2.73 17.90 -26.28
C PHE A 143 -1.43 18.45 -26.86
N GLN A 144 -1.20 19.75 -26.72
CA GLN A 144 0.04 20.38 -27.16
C GLN A 144 1.26 19.79 -26.45
N ILE A 145 1.19 19.64 -25.12
CA ILE A 145 2.27 19.06 -24.31
C ILE A 145 2.58 17.62 -24.74
N THR A 146 1.55 16.78 -24.91
CA THR A 146 1.73 15.34 -25.09
C THR A 146 1.96 14.92 -26.54
N HIS A 147 1.37 15.63 -27.52
CA HIS A 147 1.39 15.20 -28.93
C HIS A 147 2.20 16.11 -29.85
N GLU A 148 2.38 17.39 -29.51
CA GLU A 148 3.10 18.33 -30.38
C GLU A 148 4.52 18.61 -29.89
N LEU A 149 4.66 18.92 -28.59
CA LEU A 149 5.94 19.32 -28.01
C LEU A 149 6.70 18.15 -27.36
N ALA A 150 5.97 17.18 -26.81
CA ALA A 150 6.51 16.17 -25.90
C ALA A 150 7.27 16.77 -24.69
N ASP A 151 6.91 18.00 -24.30
CA ASP A 151 7.48 18.76 -23.19
C ASP A 151 6.50 19.86 -22.75
N LEU A 152 6.72 20.44 -21.57
CA LEU A 152 6.00 21.64 -21.15
C LEU A 152 6.53 22.87 -21.92
N PRO A 153 5.65 23.78 -22.36
CA PRO A 153 6.04 25.07 -22.92
C PRO A 153 6.97 25.87 -21.97
N PRO A 154 7.93 26.67 -22.50
CA PRO A 154 8.88 27.44 -21.69
C PRO A 154 8.22 28.36 -20.66
N GLU A 155 7.07 28.95 -20.98
CA GLU A 155 6.29 29.81 -20.09
C GLU A 155 5.71 29.04 -18.89
N ILE A 156 5.29 27.78 -19.09
CA ILE A 156 4.84 26.92 -18.00
C ILE A 156 6.03 26.51 -17.14
N TRP A 157 7.15 26.14 -17.75
CA TRP A 157 8.40 25.87 -17.02
C TRP A 157 8.82 27.05 -16.15
N GLN A 158 8.79 28.26 -16.69
CA GLN A 158 9.17 29.47 -15.96
C GLN A 158 8.19 29.74 -14.81
N TYR A 159 6.88 29.64 -15.07
CA TYR A 159 5.85 29.81 -14.06
C TYR A 159 6.01 28.83 -12.88
N LEU A 160 6.31 27.56 -13.16
CA LEU A 160 6.54 26.54 -12.14
C LEU A 160 7.77 26.88 -11.25
N LYS A 161 8.84 27.40 -11.85
CA LYS A 161 10.05 27.82 -11.11
C LYS A 161 9.78 29.02 -10.23
N ASP A 162 9.17 30.06 -10.80
CA ASP A 162 8.90 31.33 -10.10
C ASP A 162 7.98 31.14 -8.90
N ASN A 163 7.03 30.21 -9.02
CA ASN A 163 6.09 29.86 -7.95
C ASN A 163 6.53 28.64 -7.12
N LYS A 164 7.79 28.20 -7.21
CA LYS A 164 8.38 27.17 -6.34
C LYS A 164 7.66 25.81 -6.37
N PHE A 165 7.06 25.44 -7.50
CA PHE A 165 6.38 24.15 -7.64
C PHE A 165 7.33 22.96 -7.46
N PHE A 166 8.63 23.12 -7.70
CA PHE A 166 9.65 22.07 -7.50
C PHE A 166 10.23 21.99 -6.08
N ALA A 167 9.70 22.79 -5.15
CA ALA A 167 10.28 23.00 -3.83
C ALA A 167 9.25 23.03 -2.70
N MET A 168 8.11 22.36 -2.90
CA MET A 168 7.04 22.29 -1.90
C MET A 168 7.51 21.65 -0.61
N ILE A 169 8.32 20.59 -0.68
CA ILE A 169 8.80 19.84 0.50
C ILE A 169 10.13 20.36 1.08
N ILE A 170 10.80 21.29 0.38
CA ILE A 170 12.08 21.83 0.85
C ILE A 170 11.78 22.78 2.02
N LYS A 171 12.51 22.67 3.13
CA LYS A 171 12.36 23.53 4.31
C LYS A 171 12.51 25.01 3.95
N LYS A 172 11.75 25.88 4.64
CA LYS A 172 11.78 27.33 4.39
C LYS A 172 13.16 27.95 4.61
N GLN A 173 13.97 27.41 5.51
CA GLN A 173 15.35 27.87 5.75
C GLN A 173 16.26 27.75 4.51
N TYR A 174 15.95 26.84 3.58
CA TYR A 174 16.64 26.70 2.29
C TYR A 174 15.87 27.36 1.14
N GLY A 175 14.83 28.14 1.44
CA GLY A 175 14.02 28.87 0.46
C GLY A 175 12.89 28.07 -0.18
N GLY A 176 12.56 26.87 0.32
CA GLY A 176 11.38 26.12 -0.11
C GLY A 176 10.09 26.58 0.57
N LEU A 177 9.01 25.81 0.40
CA LEU A 177 7.68 26.12 0.95
C LEU A 177 7.36 25.36 2.24
N GLU A 178 8.02 24.23 2.50
CA GLU A 178 7.81 23.36 3.68
C GLU A 178 6.34 22.94 3.85
N PHE A 179 5.69 22.61 2.74
CA PHE A 179 4.34 22.09 2.71
C PHE A 179 4.27 20.66 3.23
N SER A 180 3.13 20.33 3.82
CA SER A 180 2.80 18.98 4.28
C SER A 180 2.64 18.02 3.09
N ALA A 181 2.84 16.72 3.37
CA ALA A 181 2.54 15.67 2.40
C ALA A 181 1.07 15.70 1.92
N TYR A 182 0.15 16.19 2.76
CA TYR A 182 -1.25 16.35 2.39
C TYR A 182 -1.44 17.47 1.36
N ALA A 183 -0.80 18.63 1.56
CA ALA A 183 -0.82 19.72 0.58
C ALA A 183 -0.19 19.31 -0.75
N GLN A 184 0.99 18.67 -0.70
CA GLN A 184 1.61 18.11 -1.90
C GLN A 184 0.65 17.17 -2.63
N SER A 185 -0.03 16.26 -1.91
CA SER A 185 -1.00 15.34 -2.51
C SER A 185 -2.16 16.09 -3.18
N CYS A 186 -2.72 17.12 -2.53
CA CYS A 186 -3.80 17.92 -3.10
C CYS A 186 -3.36 18.68 -4.37
N VAL A 187 -2.16 19.27 -4.36
CA VAL A 187 -1.58 19.95 -5.52
C VAL A 187 -1.44 18.97 -6.69
N LEU A 188 -0.80 17.82 -6.46
CA LEU A 188 -0.57 16.83 -7.52
C LEU A 188 -1.89 16.25 -8.06
N GLN A 189 -2.87 15.98 -7.21
CA GLN A 189 -4.20 15.52 -7.65
C GLN A 189 -4.85 16.54 -8.62
N LYS A 190 -4.76 17.83 -8.29
CA LYS A 190 -5.34 18.91 -9.10
C LYS A 190 -4.60 19.09 -10.43
N LEU A 191 -3.28 19.02 -10.44
CA LEU A 191 -2.48 19.07 -11.68
C LEU A 191 -2.77 17.86 -12.57
N CYS A 192 -2.86 16.66 -11.99
CA CYS A 192 -3.10 15.40 -12.71
C CYS A 192 -4.47 15.39 -13.39
N ALA A 193 -5.47 16.08 -12.83
CA ALA A 193 -6.78 16.24 -13.46
C ALA A 193 -6.74 17.02 -14.79
N VAL A 194 -5.67 17.79 -15.04
CA VAL A 194 -5.48 18.57 -16.27
C VAL A 194 -4.44 17.92 -17.18
N SER A 195 -3.28 17.52 -16.64
CA SER A 195 -2.21 16.85 -17.40
C SER A 195 -1.36 15.95 -16.50
N THR A 196 -1.20 14.69 -16.92
CA THR A 196 -0.33 13.74 -16.22
C THR A 196 1.15 14.09 -16.36
N VAL A 197 1.55 14.70 -17.49
CA VAL A 197 2.91 15.21 -17.71
C VAL A 197 3.23 16.33 -16.72
N LEU A 198 2.35 17.32 -16.60
CA LEU A 198 2.49 18.41 -15.62
C LEU A 198 2.62 17.87 -14.19
N SER A 199 1.70 16.98 -13.81
CA SER A 199 1.71 16.36 -12.47
C SER A 199 2.99 15.58 -12.21
N SER A 200 3.50 14.83 -13.20
CA SER A 200 4.74 14.06 -13.04
C SER A 200 5.95 14.97 -12.93
N THR A 201 6.04 15.99 -13.77
CA THR A 201 7.14 16.98 -13.77
C THR A 201 7.23 17.73 -12.43
N VAL A 202 6.08 18.09 -11.83
CA VAL A 202 6.05 18.69 -10.49
C VAL A 202 6.24 17.65 -9.38
N GLY A 203 5.72 16.44 -9.56
CA GLY A 203 5.72 15.40 -8.54
C GLY A 203 7.10 14.83 -8.22
N VAL A 204 7.94 14.60 -9.25
CA VAL A 204 9.26 13.96 -9.06
C VAL A 204 10.16 14.77 -8.12
N PRO A 205 10.38 16.08 -8.30
CA PRO A 205 11.21 16.88 -7.37
C PRO A 205 10.71 16.90 -5.92
N ASN A 206 9.40 16.72 -5.71
CA ASN A 206 8.77 16.80 -4.39
C ASN A 206 8.55 15.43 -3.72
N SER A 207 8.95 14.32 -4.33
CA SER A 207 8.76 12.99 -3.75
C SER A 207 10.09 12.26 -3.64
N LEU A 208 10.43 11.46 -4.64
CA LEU A 208 11.69 10.71 -4.75
C LEU A 208 12.85 11.57 -5.28
N GLY A 209 12.64 12.88 -5.38
CA GLY A 209 13.65 13.81 -5.86
C GLY A 209 14.80 13.98 -4.86
N PRO A 210 16.03 14.29 -5.35
CA PRO A 210 17.17 14.70 -4.54
C PRO A 210 16.90 15.66 -3.38
N GLY A 211 15.89 16.53 -3.46
CA GLY A 211 15.51 17.41 -2.35
C GLY A 211 15.17 16.65 -1.06
N GLU A 212 14.36 15.60 -1.13
CA GLU A 212 14.01 14.77 0.04
C GLU A 212 15.25 14.04 0.57
N LEU A 213 16.00 13.38 -0.31
CA LEU A 213 17.19 12.61 0.07
C LEU A 213 18.30 13.47 0.67
N LEU A 214 18.54 14.66 0.11
CA LEU A 214 19.53 15.61 0.65
C LEU A 214 19.12 16.13 2.02
N GLN A 215 17.83 16.37 2.26
CA GLN A 215 17.35 16.83 3.57
C GLN A 215 17.58 15.78 4.68
N HIS A 216 17.37 14.50 4.37
CA HIS A 216 17.53 13.41 5.35
C HIS A 216 18.97 12.90 5.48
N TYR A 217 19.69 12.80 4.37
CA TYR A 217 20.97 12.07 4.31
C TYR A 217 22.17 12.92 3.87
N GLY A 218 21.93 14.14 3.37
CA GLY A 218 23.01 15.03 2.96
C GLY A 218 23.84 15.55 4.14
N THR A 219 25.11 15.86 3.89
CA THR A 219 25.90 16.67 4.83
C THR A 219 25.38 18.11 4.85
N GLU A 220 25.74 18.90 5.86
CA GLU A 220 25.33 20.30 5.91
C GLU A 220 25.86 21.09 4.70
N GLU A 221 27.10 20.83 4.26
CA GLU A 221 27.67 21.47 3.07
C GLU A 221 26.88 21.13 1.80
N GLN A 222 26.41 19.88 1.68
CA GLN A 222 25.56 19.47 0.55
C GLN A 222 24.19 20.14 0.61
N LYS A 223 23.58 20.22 1.79
CA LYS A 223 22.27 20.88 1.97
C LYS A 223 22.35 22.36 1.63
N ASP A 224 23.33 23.07 2.20
CA ASP A 224 23.54 24.50 2.01
C ASP A 224 23.86 24.86 0.56
N TYR A 225 24.54 23.96 -0.16
CA TYR A 225 24.85 24.18 -1.57
C TYR A 225 23.67 23.86 -2.50
N TYR A 226 23.05 22.68 -2.36
CA TYR A 226 22.07 22.18 -3.34
C TYR A 226 20.64 22.64 -3.07
N LEU A 227 20.17 22.59 -1.81
CA LEU A 227 18.75 22.86 -1.52
C LEU A 227 18.30 24.26 -1.93
N PRO A 228 19.07 25.34 -1.72
CA PRO A 228 18.69 26.67 -2.20
C PRO A 228 18.59 26.78 -3.72
N ARG A 229 19.41 26.00 -4.46
CA ARG A 229 19.43 26.01 -5.93
C ARG A 229 18.24 25.24 -6.50
N LEU A 230 17.88 24.13 -5.86
CA LEU A 230 16.65 23.38 -6.15
C LEU A 230 15.41 24.23 -5.83
N ALA A 231 15.44 24.98 -4.72
CA ALA A 231 14.32 25.80 -4.26
C ALA A 231 13.91 26.92 -5.23
N VAL A 232 14.84 27.39 -6.06
CA VAL A 232 14.60 28.41 -7.09
C VAL A 232 14.56 27.83 -8.51
N GLY A 233 14.59 26.49 -8.65
CA GLY A 233 14.55 25.82 -9.94
C GLY A 233 15.75 26.12 -10.85
N LYS A 234 16.89 26.53 -10.27
CA LYS A 234 18.16 26.69 -11.00
C LYS A 234 18.67 25.34 -11.49
N GLU A 235 18.44 24.31 -10.68
CA GLU A 235 18.66 22.91 -11.00
C GLU A 235 17.32 22.19 -10.83
N ILE A 236 17.00 21.29 -11.76
CA ILE A 236 15.82 20.43 -11.67
C ILE A 236 16.31 19.03 -11.38
N PRO A 237 15.90 18.43 -10.25
CA PRO A 237 16.45 17.17 -9.82
C PRO A 237 15.75 16.00 -10.55
N CYS A 238 16.49 14.90 -10.76
CA CYS A 238 15.95 13.63 -11.25
C CYS A 238 16.37 12.47 -10.34
N PHE A 239 15.64 11.35 -10.43
CA PHE A 239 15.96 10.13 -9.70
C PHE A 239 16.36 9.03 -10.69
N ALA A 240 17.66 8.77 -10.79
CA ALA A 240 18.24 7.84 -11.75
C ALA A 240 18.51 6.49 -11.08
N LEU A 241 17.48 5.62 -11.01
CA LEU A 241 17.59 4.27 -10.42
C LEU A 241 17.39 3.16 -11.46
N THR A 242 16.42 3.29 -12.36
CA THR A 242 16.11 2.24 -13.34
C THR A 242 17.21 2.09 -14.38
N SER A 243 17.60 0.85 -14.68
CA SER A 243 18.50 0.48 -15.78
C SER A 243 17.78 -0.42 -16.81
N PRO A 244 18.36 -0.68 -18.00
CA PRO A 244 17.79 -1.61 -18.96
C PRO A 244 17.55 -3.02 -18.39
N GLU A 245 18.35 -3.45 -17.40
CA GLU A 245 18.32 -4.76 -16.77
C GLU A 245 17.64 -4.78 -15.40
N ALA A 246 17.39 -3.62 -14.78
CA ALA A 246 16.88 -3.50 -13.42
C ALA A 246 15.74 -2.48 -13.30
N GLY A 247 14.58 -2.94 -12.80
CA GLY A 247 13.38 -2.12 -12.59
C GLY A 247 12.71 -2.46 -11.26
N SER A 248 11.80 -3.44 -11.25
CA SER A 248 11.14 -3.89 -10.01
C SER A 248 12.13 -4.47 -8.99
N ASP A 249 13.15 -5.19 -9.47
CA ASP A 249 14.30 -5.59 -8.66
C ASP A 249 15.38 -4.51 -8.73
N ALA A 250 15.14 -3.37 -8.04
CA ALA A 250 16.09 -2.26 -8.06
C ALA A 250 17.47 -2.62 -7.48
N GLY A 251 17.56 -3.66 -6.65
CA GLY A 251 18.81 -4.15 -6.07
C GLY A 251 19.71 -4.84 -7.09
N SER A 252 19.19 -5.23 -8.25
CA SER A 252 19.96 -5.87 -9.32
C SER A 252 20.59 -4.89 -10.32
N ILE A 253 20.66 -3.59 -9.98
CA ILE A 253 21.27 -2.57 -10.85
C ILE A 253 22.75 -2.92 -11.15
N PRO A 254 23.17 -2.93 -12.43
CA PRO A 254 24.55 -3.31 -12.79
C PRO A 254 25.56 -2.16 -12.62
N ASP A 255 25.07 -0.93 -12.47
CA ASP A 255 25.87 0.28 -12.30
C ASP A 255 26.76 0.21 -11.06
N PHE A 256 28.04 0.55 -11.22
CA PHE A 256 29.00 0.60 -10.12
C PHE A 256 29.76 1.93 -10.09
N GLY A 257 29.97 2.45 -8.88
CA GLY A 257 30.80 3.62 -8.63
C GLY A 257 32.16 3.22 -8.06
N ILE A 258 33.25 3.77 -8.60
CA ILE A 258 34.60 3.60 -8.02
C ILE A 258 34.88 4.80 -7.12
N VAL A 259 35.08 4.55 -5.82
CA VAL A 259 35.47 5.62 -4.88
C VAL A 259 36.95 5.93 -5.06
N CYS A 260 37.23 7.05 -5.70
CA CYS A 260 38.59 7.57 -5.85
C CYS A 260 38.91 8.52 -4.69
N LYS A 261 40.13 8.45 -4.13
CA LYS A 261 40.63 9.53 -3.27
C LYS A 261 40.78 10.78 -4.15
N GLY A 262 40.17 11.89 -3.73
CA GLY A 262 40.36 13.19 -4.38
C GLY A 262 41.84 13.54 -4.38
N GLN A 263 42.35 14.02 -5.53
CA GLN A 263 43.68 14.61 -5.64
C GLN A 263 43.71 15.99 -4.99
#